data_AF-A0AAX7U6Q7-F1
#
_entry.id   AF-A0AAX7U6Q7-F1
#
_cell.length_a   1.000
_cell.length_b   1.000
_cell.length_c   1.000
_cell.angle_alpha   90.00
_cell.angle_beta   90.00
_cell.angle_gamma   90.00
#
_symmetry.space_group_name_H-M   'P 1'
#
loop_
_entity.id
_entity.type
_entity.pdbx_description
1 polymer ?
#
loop_
_entity_poly.entity_id
_entity_poly.type
_entity_poly.pdbx_seq_one_letter_code
_entity_poly.pdbx_strand_id
1 'polypeptide(L)'
;NISESATQQQVEEATWVLTALHNEMLSFTSQKLFILVSTVMTWAMTKPQNPDETDVLVSEEQFIRRRPHPAFRKHHSLEKLVLNLKKSKLAGYVVASGLQYGKGEDLFHYFFKVSWLMEFPKVPIFGHGTNYIPTIHVSDLGGVIQNIIQLRPRPKYIVAIDNSRNTLEDIVQMISHALGPEEIQKLPPQEAIVMKAFKPEELECLGINLRLETFIINDFFNLSWTSEAGMVENMDNIVQEYKDAWQLLPIRILLLGPPAVGKTTLAGKLCHHYRLHQIKLKEVLEEKIAQLEIVNGPNPENISQEIMTAAQTQLGNIHKSMKENQGRLVDRLLFEIVEEKLNSKPCKNQGFVLDGFPKTYEQAKMIFSDVNVDEDAGKEDLALMSKAPAYKQAIAPEYVFALDASDDFLTRRVQGLPENVAEKMRYTQDEFVPRLTKHRQLSGAEETVCDYFDQIEIHPLHIDDPEYTDIMKMITRVVGPPKNYGLSPEEQEEQDQKKEEERRQKRSAEAAERKLRNEAVLAEMAAQYEDWQKNLSEVTRQESEQLEVQALPLRNYLMKYVMPSLTEAMVKCSEIKPEDPVDFLVFKKNPFQQNYLC
;
A
#
# COMPACT_ATOMS: atom_id res chain seq x y z
N ASN A 1 -6.81 -31.40 -14.92
CA ASN A 1 -5.50 -31.39 -14.27
C ASN A 1 -5.75 -31.60 -12.77
N ILE A 2 -5.03 -32.49 -12.09
CA ILE A 2 -5.14 -32.67 -10.62
C ILE A 2 -3.79 -32.44 -9.91
N SER A 3 -2.78 -31.93 -10.61
CA SER A 3 -1.41 -31.80 -10.09
C SER A 3 -1.21 -30.64 -9.12
N GLU A 4 -1.96 -29.56 -9.29
CA GLU A 4 -1.79 -28.26 -8.62
C GLU A 4 -2.45 -28.23 -7.22
N SER A 5 -3.30 -29.21 -6.88
CA SER A 5 -4.01 -29.20 -5.61
C SER A 5 -4.12 -30.58 -4.96
N ALA A 6 -3.93 -30.60 -3.64
CA ALA A 6 -4.28 -31.73 -2.80
C ALA A 6 -5.81 -31.84 -2.55
N THR A 7 -6.61 -30.87 -3.03
CA THR A 7 -8.05 -30.86 -2.79
C THR A 7 -8.74 -32.09 -3.37
N GLN A 8 -9.60 -32.70 -2.56
CA GLN A 8 -10.29 -33.94 -2.95
C GLN A 8 -11.27 -33.72 -4.10
N GLN A 9 -11.80 -32.51 -4.25
CA GLN A 9 -12.80 -32.17 -5.27
C GLN A 9 -12.28 -32.43 -6.69
N GLN A 10 -11.08 -31.96 -7.04
CA GLN A 10 -10.54 -32.15 -8.38
C GLN A 10 -10.31 -33.62 -8.72
N VAL A 11 -9.87 -34.42 -7.73
CA VAL A 11 -9.69 -35.86 -7.91
C VAL A 11 -11.02 -36.59 -8.07
N GLU A 12 -12.04 -36.18 -7.33
CA GLU A 12 -13.39 -36.75 -7.42
C GLU A 12 -14.05 -36.42 -8.76
N GLU A 13 -13.95 -35.18 -9.22
CA GLU A 13 -14.39 -34.76 -10.55
C GLU A 13 -13.69 -35.55 -11.65
N ALA A 14 -12.35 -35.67 -11.59
CA ALA A 14 -11.59 -36.45 -12.57
C ALA A 14 -11.96 -37.94 -12.56
N THR A 15 -12.22 -38.51 -11.37
CA THR A 15 -12.68 -39.91 -11.21
C THR A 15 -14.06 -40.11 -11.81
N TRP A 16 -14.96 -39.15 -11.61
CA TRP A 16 -16.29 -39.17 -12.20
C TRP A 16 -16.23 -39.11 -13.72
N VAL A 17 -15.45 -38.17 -14.29
CA VAL A 17 -15.26 -38.05 -15.75
C VAL A 17 -14.71 -39.35 -16.34
N LEU A 18 -13.69 -39.94 -15.71
CA LEU A 18 -13.11 -41.21 -16.16
C LEU A 18 -14.16 -42.33 -16.20
N THR A 19 -15.00 -42.41 -15.16
CA THR A 19 -16.03 -43.44 -15.02
C THR A 19 -17.15 -43.25 -16.05
N ALA A 20 -17.59 -42.01 -16.27
CA ALA A 20 -18.55 -41.67 -17.31
C ALA A 20 -18.05 -42.07 -18.71
N LEU A 21 -16.81 -41.70 -19.04
CA LEU A 21 -16.18 -42.05 -20.32
C LEU A 21 -15.97 -43.57 -20.47
N HIS A 22 -15.67 -44.27 -19.38
CA HIS A 22 -15.54 -45.72 -19.40
C HIS A 22 -16.89 -46.41 -19.67
N ASN A 23 -17.98 -45.93 -19.06
CA ASN A 23 -19.32 -46.47 -19.26
C ASN A 23 -19.83 -46.25 -20.69
N GLU A 24 -19.46 -45.14 -21.32
CA GLU A 24 -19.84 -44.82 -22.70
C GLU A 24 -18.88 -45.41 -23.75
N MET A 25 -17.84 -46.14 -23.34
CA MET A 25 -16.75 -46.54 -24.23
C MET A 25 -17.20 -47.31 -25.49
N LEU A 26 -18.31 -48.06 -25.42
CA LEU A 26 -18.84 -48.81 -26.57
C LEU A 26 -19.40 -47.88 -27.66
N SER A 27 -19.92 -46.69 -27.29
CA SER A 27 -20.52 -45.71 -28.19
C SER A 27 -19.48 -44.98 -29.05
N PHE A 28 -18.19 -45.02 -28.67
CA PHE A 28 -17.16 -44.29 -29.39
C PHE A 28 -16.96 -44.84 -30.81
N THR A 29 -16.98 -43.95 -31.80
CA THR A 29 -16.72 -44.30 -33.22
C THR A 29 -15.23 -44.50 -33.51
N SER A 30 -14.36 -43.87 -32.72
CA SER A 30 -12.90 -43.92 -32.84
C SER A 30 -12.27 -44.15 -31.47
N GLN A 31 -11.01 -44.58 -31.44
CA GLN A 31 -10.26 -44.60 -30.18
C GLN A 31 -10.15 -43.17 -29.61
N LYS A 32 -10.39 -43.02 -28.32
CA LYS A 32 -10.27 -41.80 -27.53
C LYS A 32 -9.08 -41.91 -26.58
N LEU A 33 -8.54 -40.75 -26.21
CA LEU A 33 -7.40 -40.62 -25.32
C LEU A 33 -7.85 -39.94 -24.03
N PHE A 34 -7.45 -40.47 -22.89
CA PHE A 34 -7.62 -39.84 -21.59
C PHE A 34 -6.23 -39.62 -21.00
N ILE A 35 -5.82 -38.35 -20.84
CA ILE A 35 -4.55 -37.99 -20.21
C ILE A 35 -4.85 -37.41 -18.82
N LEU A 36 -4.41 -38.11 -17.78
CA LEU A 36 -4.43 -37.61 -16.42
C LEU A 36 -3.12 -36.87 -16.13
N VAL A 37 -3.19 -35.55 -15.96
CA VAL A 37 -2.08 -34.78 -15.39
C VAL A 37 -2.18 -34.88 -13.87
N SER A 38 -1.24 -35.62 -13.29
CA SER A 38 -1.06 -35.92 -11.87
C SER A 38 0.22 -35.26 -11.35
N THR A 39 0.60 -35.54 -10.11
CA THR A 39 1.70 -34.87 -9.39
C THR A 39 2.81 -35.84 -8.97
N VAL A 40 4.05 -35.35 -8.95
CA VAL A 40 5.21 -36.00 -8.32
C VAL A 40 5.01 -36.28 -6.83
N MET A 41 4.03 -35.68 -6.15
CA MET A 41 3.67 -36.03 -4.77
C MET A 41 3.22 -37.49 -4.60
N THR A 42 2.85 -38.16 -5.70
CA THR A 42 2.61 -39.61 -5.70
C THR A 42 3.88 -40.46 -5.55
N TRP A 43 5.05 -39.82 -5.58
CA TRP A 43 6.37 -40.40 -5.35
C TRP A 43 7.03 -39.93 -4.05
N ALA A 44 6.48 -38.93 -3.35
CA ALA A 44 7.17 -38.21 -2.27
C ALA A 44 7.72 -39.08 -1.12
N MET A 45 7.17 -40.27 -0.89
CA MET A 45 7.59 -41.20 0.17
C MET A 45 8.44 -42.38 -0.35
N THR A 46 8.86 -42.31 -1.61
CA THR A 46 9.67 -43.34 -2.27
C THR A 46 11.11 -43.19 -1.80
N LYS A 47 11.65 -44.25 -1.19
CA LYS A 47 13.04 -44.28 -0.74
C LYS A 47 13.93 -44.91 -1.83
N PRO A 48 15.21 -44.50 -1.93
CA PRO A 48 16.18 -45.19 -2.76
C PRO A 48 16.33 -46.67 -2.32
N GLN A 49 16.79 -47.52 -3.22
CA GLN A 49 16.89 -48.97 -2.97
C GLN A 49 17.90 -49.31 -1.87
N ASN A 50 18.94 -48.49 -1.71
CA ASN A 50 19.88 -48.56 -0.60
C ASN A 50 19.61 -47.41 0.37
N PRO A 51 19.27 -47.68 1.64
CA PRO A 51 18.98 -46.65 2.63
C PRO A 51 20.22 -45.83 3.04
N ASP A 52 21.42 -46.33 2.77
CA ASP A 52 22.69 -45.67 3.05
C ASP A 52 23.15 -44.75 1.89
N GLU A 53 22.51 -44.83 0.72
CA GLU A 53 22.84 -44.01 -0.46
C GLU A 53 21.75 -42.95 -0.68
N THR A 54 21.92 -41.79 -0.05
CA THR A 54 20.97 -40.67 -0.12
C THR A 54 20.96 -39.94 -1.46
N ASP A 55 21.92 -40.23 -2.36
CA ASP A 55 22.11 -39.52 -3.64
C ASP A 55 21.59 -40.27 -4.87
N VAL A 56 20.95 -41.43 -4.72
CA VAL A 56 20.52 -42.26 -5.86
C VAL A 56 19.28 -41.67 -6.55
N LEU A 57 19.36 -41.49 -7.86
CA LEU A 57 18.24 -41.07 -8.71
C LEU A 57 17.19 -42.18 -8.81
N VAL A 58 15.91 -41.80 -8.70
CA VAL A 58 14.79 -42.71 -8.88
C VAL A 58 14.33 -42.64 -10.35
N SER A 59 14.57 -43.72 -11.09
CA SER A 59 14.14 -43.85 -12.48
C SER A 59 12.62 -44.02 -12.59
N GLU A 60 12.02 -43.38 -13.61
CA GLU A 60 10.59 -43.50 -13.91
C GLU A 60 10.13 -44.93 -14.25
N GLU A 61 11.04 -45.87 -14.63
CA GLU A 61 10.69 -47.29 -14.80
C GLU A 61 10.21 -47.94 -13.50
N GLN A 62 10.67 -47.41 -12.36
CA GLN A 62 10.36 -47.93 -11.03
C GLN A 62 9.03 -47.43 -10.49
N PHE A 63 8.17 -46.82 -11.32
CA PHE A 63 6.90 -46.24 -10.90
C PHE A 63 6.01 -47.22 -10.14
N ILE A 64 6.09 -48.53 -10.42
CA ILE A 64 5.33 -49.56 -9.70
C ILE A 64 5.67 -49.58 -8.19
N ARG A 65 6.90 -49.25 -7.81
CA ARG A 65 7.39 -49.25 -6.42
C ARG A 65 7.20 -47.91 -5.70
N ARG A 66 6.67 -46.89 -6.38
CA ARG A 66 6.48 -45.55 -5.82
C ARG A 66 5.56 -45.56 -4.60
N ARG A 67 5.83 -44.65 -3.66
CA ARG A 67 5.00 -44.45 -2.47
C ARG A 67 4.51 -43.00 -2.42
N PRO A 68 3.19 -42.77 -2.41
CA PRO A 68 2.64 -41.42 -2.36
C PRO A 68 2.73 -40.82 -0.96
N HIS A 69 2.77 -39.49 -0.92
CA HIS A 69 2.48 -38.74 0.31
C HIS A 69 1.09 -39.14 0.86
N PRO A 70 0.88 -39.21 2.19
CA PRO A 70 -0.44 -39.49 2.78
C PRO A 70 -1.58 -38.63 2.23
N ALA A 71 -1.36 -37.33 2.03
CA ALA A 71 -2.35 -36.41 1.46
C ALA A 71 -2.73 -36.74 -0.01
N PHE A 72 -1.82 -37.38 -0.75
CA PHE A 72 -1.96 -37.65 -2.20
C PHE A 72 -2.30 -39.12 -2.53
N ARG A 73 -2.79 -39.89 -1.55
CA ARG A 73 -3.23 -41.29 -1.77
C ARG A 73 -4.39 -41.40 -2.75
N LYS A 74 -5.30 -40.42 -2.78
CA LYS A 74 -6.42 -40.37 -3.73
C LYS A 74 -5.92 -40.18 -5.17
N HIS A 75 -4.98 -39.26 -5.40
CA HIS A 75 -4.32 -39.07 -6.70
C HIS A 75 -3.71 -40.38 -7.19
N HIS A 76 -2.90 -41.04 -6.35
CA HIS A 76 -2.28 -42.32 -6.68
C HIS A 76 -3.31 -43.44 -7.00
N SER A 77 -4.46 -43.44 -6.33
CA SER A 77 -5.54 -44.39 -6.61
C SER A 77 -6.18 -44.13 -7.97
N LEU A 78 -6.42 -42.87 -8.32
CA LEU A 78 -6.92 -42.48 -9.63
C LEU A 78 -5.92 -42.80 -10.76
N GLU A 79 -4.62 -42.58 -10.54
CA GLU A 79 -3.59 -43.00 -11.49
C GLU A 79 -3.69 -44.50 -11.82
N LYS A 80 -3.87 -45.35 -10.81
CA LYS A 80 -4.06 -46.79 -11.00
C LYS A 80 -5.31 -47.12 -11.81
N LEU A 81 -6.41 -46.40 -11.58
CA LEU A 81 -7.64 -46.57 -12.37
C LEU A 81 -7.39 -46.24 -13.86
N VAL A 82 -6.71 -45.14 -14.14
CA VAL A 82 -6.37 -44.74 -15.52
C VAL A 82 -5.45 -45.75 -16.20
N LEU A 83 -4.41 -46.22 -15.51
CA LEU A 83 -3.46 -47.20 -16.05
C LEU A 83 -4.10 -48.59 -16.29
N ASN A 84 -5.12 -48.94 -15.51
CA ASN A 84 -5.84 -50.21 -15.63
C ASN A 84 -6.93 -50.20 -16.73
N LEU A 85 -7.12 -49.09 -17.44
CA LEU A 85 -8.00 -49.05 -18.62
C LEU A 85 -7.52 -50.10 -19.64
N LYS A 86 -8.32 -51.15 -19.85
CA LYS A 86 -8.01 -52.22 -20.81
C LYS A 86 -7.81 -51.62 -22.21
N LYS A 87 -6.86 -52.15 -22.99
CA LYS A 87 -6.63 -51.77 -24.40
C LYS A 87 -7.94 -51.93 -25.18
N SER A 88 -8.61 -50.81 -25.41
CA SER A 88 -9.99 -50.71 -25.92
C SER A 88 -10.14 -49.40 -26.71
N LYS A 89 -11.38 -48.95 -26.91
CA LYS A 89 -11.69 -47.64 -27.53
C LYS A 89 -11.30 -46.44 -26.64
N LEU A 90 -10.84 -46.64 -25.40
CA LEU A 90 -10.33 -45.58 -24.53
C LEU A 90 -8.91 -45.92 -24.04
N ALA A 91 -7.93 -45.09 -24.36
CA ALA A 91 -6.53 -45.25 -23.95
C ALA A 91 -6.18 -44.24 -22.84
N GLY A 92 -5.75 -44.74 -21.68
CA GLY A 92 -5.31 -43.93 -20.55
C GLY A 92 -3.81 -43.66 -20.55
N TYR A 93 -3.44 -42.43 -20.22
CA TYR A 93 -2.07 -42.00 -19.91
C TYR A 93 -2.07 -41.23 -18.58
N VAL A 94 -0.99 -41.38 -17.81
CA VAL A 94 -0.74 -40.63 -16.59
C VAL A 94 0.56 -39.86 -16.77
N VAL A 95 0.50 -38.56 -16.54
CA VAL A 95 1.64 -37.65 -16.56
C VAL A 95 1.87 -37.16 -15.13
N ALA A 96 2.96 -37.57 -14.50
CA ALA A 96 3.35 -37.08 -13.18
C ALA A 96 4.16 -35.79 -13.34
N SER A 97 3.49 -34.66 -13.20
CA SER A 97 4.08 -33.32 -13.28
C SER A 97 4.93 -33.02 -12.05
N GLY A 98 6.11 -32.44 -12.27
CA GLY A 98 6.82 -31.67 -11.25
C GLY A 98 5.98 -30.49 -10.73
N LEU A 99 6.48 -29.81 -9.71
CA LEU A 99 5.89 -28.56 -9.24
C LEU A 99 5.94 -27.54 -10.37
N GLN A 100 4.79 -26.95 -10.67
CA GLN A 100 4.62 -26.15 -11.88
C GLN A 100 5.06 -24.71 -11.63
N TYR A 101 5.69 -24.11 -12.64
CA TYR A 101 6.03 -22.69 -12.66
C TYR A 101 5.83 -22.12 -14.06
N GLY A 102 5.91 -20.80 -14.17
CA GLY A 102 5.63 -20.06 -15.40
C GLY A 102 4.24 -19.44 -15.42
N LYS A 103 4.16 -18.21 -15.94
CA LYS A 103 2.91 -17.42 -16.05
C LYS A 103 2.14 -17.18 -14.74
N GLY A 104 2.82 -16.71 -13.68
CA GLY A 104 2.16 -16.10 -12.50
C GLY A 104 2.25 -16.92 -11.21
N GLU A 105 3.46 -17.42 -10.91
CA GLU A 105 3.80 -18.73 -10.33
C GLU A 105 3.16 -19.18 -9.00
N ASP A 106 1.90 -19.65 -9.02
CA ASP A 106 1.29 -20.68 -8.15
C ASP A 106 1.94 -20.90 -6.75
N LEU A 107 2.59 -22.05 -6.51
CA LEU A 107 3.18 -22.39 -5.21
C LEU A 107 4.39 -21.50 -4.85
N PHE A 108 5.07 -20.91 -5.84
CA PHE A 108 6.23 -20.03 -5.62
C PHE A 108 5.84 -18.56 -5.47
N HIS A 109 4.56 -18.23 -5.63
CA HIS A 109 4.02 -16.86 -5.68
C HIS A 109 4.37 -16.08 -4.44
N TYR A 110 4.32 -16.74 -3.27
CA TYR A 110 4.72 -16.14 -2.01
C TYR A 110 6.13 -15.54 -2.10
N PHE A 111 7.11 -16.30 -2.58
CA PHE A 111 8.50 -15.84 -2.67
C PHE A 111 8.65 -14.68 -3.66
N PHE A 112 7.98 -14.74 -4.81
CA PHE A 112 7.98 -13.64 -5.77
C PHE A 112 7.37 -12.37 -5.19
N LYS A 113 6.23 -12.50 -4.50
CA LYS A 113 5.50 -11.38 -3.91
C LYS A 113 6.31 -10.68 -2.81
N VAL A 114 6.81 -11.43 -1.82
CA VAL A 114 7.56 -10.83 -0.70
C VAL A 114 8.88 -10.24 -1.17
N SER A 115 9.52 -10.84 -2.18
CA SER A 115 10.73 -10.30 -2.82
C SER A 115 10.45 -9.02 -3.58
N TRP A 116 9.39 -9.00 -4.41
CA TRP A 116 8.97 -7.82 -5.17
C TRP A 116 8.64 -6.63 -4.25
N LEU A 117 7.93 -6.90 -3.16
CA LEU A 117 7.50 -5.89 -2.19
C LEU A 117 8.65 -5.42 -1.29
N MET A 118 9.79 -6.11 -1.28
CA MET A 118 10.89 -5.89 -0.34
C MET A 118 10.39 -5.96 1.11
N GLU A 119 9.46 -6.88 1.37
CA GLU A 119 8.74 -6.97 2.65
C GLU A 119 9.68 -7.35 3.80
N PHE A 120 10.71 -8.14 3.49
CA PHE A 120 11.71 -8.58 4.44
C PHE A 120 13.12 -8.20 3.97
N PRO A 121 14.05 -7.87 4.89
CA PRO A 121 15.46 -7.65 4.56
C PRO A 121 16.16 -8.94 4.11
N LYS A 122 15.64 -10.11 4.50
CA LYS A 122 16.07 -11.43 4.02
C LYS A 122 14.83 -12.27 3.75
N VAL A 123 14.74 -12.89 2.58
CA VAL A 123 13.54 -13.63 2.17
C VAL A 123 13.40 -14.90 3.03
N PRO A 124 12.26 -15.11 3.70
CA PRO A 124 12.06 -16.26 4.58
C PRO A 124 11.88 -17.55 3.77
N ILE A 125 12.71 -18.55 4.05
CA ILE A 125 12.57 -19.93 3.57
C ILE A 125 12.21 -20.84 4.76
N PHE A 126 11.20 -21.69 4.59
CA PHE A 126 10.67 -22.51 5.68
C PHE A 126 11.30 -23.91 5.67
N GLY A 127 12.13 -24.20 6.66
CA GLY A 127 12.95 -25.41 6.75
C GLY A 127 14.41 -25.18 6.34
N HIS A 128 15.13 -26.27 6.08
CA HIS A 128 16.56 -26.20 5.74
C HIS A 128 16.82 -25.76 4.29
N GLY A 129 15.86 -25.97 3.38
CA GLY A 129 15.96 -25.64 1.97
C GLY A 129 16.80 -26.60 1.11
N THR A 130 17.46 -27.58 1.73
CA THR A 130 18.38 -28.53 1.04
C THR A 130 17.68 -29.64 0.26
N ASN A 131 16.35 -29.65 0.27
CA ASN A 131 15.53 -30.63 -0.41
C ASN A 131 15.40 -30.31 -1.90
N TYR A 132 15.50 -31.34 -2.74
CA TYR A 132 15.43 -31.24 -4.19
C TYR A 132 13.98 -31.17 -4.64
N ILE A 133 13.65 -30.15 -5.42
CA ILE A 133 12.31 -29.88 -5.91
C ILE A 133 12.24 -30.21 -7.41
N PRO A 134 11.56 -31.29 -7.83
CA PRO A 134 11.31 -31.52 -9.25
C PRO A 134 10.31 -30.49 -9.77
N THR A 135 10.72 -29.69 -10.74
CA THR A 135 9.91 -28.62 -11.33
C THR A 135 9.61 -28.87 -12.81
N ILE A 136 8.60 -28.19 -13.35
CA ILE A 136 8.39 -28.10 -14.80
C ILE A 136 7.68 -26.79 -15.17
N HIS A 137 8.14 -26.16 -16.25
CA HIS A 137 7.46 -24.99 -16.80
C HIS A 137 6.12 -25.37 -17.44
N VAL A 138 5.07 -24.56 -17.24
CA VAL A 138 3.72 -24.86 -17.75
C VAL A 138 3.65 -25.01 -19.28
N SER A 139 4.45 -24.25 -20.03
CA SER A 139 4.54 -24.39 -21.49
C SER A 139 5.18 -25.73 -21.89
N ASP A 140 6.18 -26.19 -21.14
CA ASP A 140 6.89 -27.43 -21.40
C ASP A 140 6.03 -28.64 -21.05
N LEU A 141 5.27 -28.56 -19.95
CA LEU A 141 4.24 -29.53 -19.63
C LEU A 141 3.18 -29.62 -20.75
N GLY A 142 2.78 -28.48 -21.33
CA GLY A 142 1.93 -28.43 -22.51
C GLY A 142 2.54 -29.18 -23.71
N GLY A 143 3.84 -28.98 -23.96
CA GLY A 143 4.60 -29.68 -25.00
C GLY A 143 4.66 -31.19 -24.78
N VAL A 144 4.83 -31.65 -23.53
CA VAL A 144 4.80 -33.07 -23.15
C VAL A 144 3.43 -33.67 -23.48
N ILE A 145 2.34 -32.99 -23.09
CA ILE A 145 0.96 -33.44 -23.39
C ILE A 145 0.73 -33.52 -24.89
N GLN A 146 1.18 -32.52 -25.65
CA GLN A 146 1.07 -32.51 -27.11
C GLN A 146 1.81 -33.70 -27.74
N ASN A 147 3.02 -34.01 -27.29
CA ASN A 147 3.78 -35.16 -27.76
C ASN A 147 3.08 -36.50 -27.45
N ILE A 148 2.44 -36.64 -26.28
CA ILE A 148 1.64 -37.83 -25.95
C ILE A 148 0.48 -38.00 -26.93
N ILE A 149 -0.22 -36.91 -27.28
CA ILE A 149 -1.35 -36.92 -28.21
C ILE A 149 -0.90 -37.38 -29.60
N GLN A 150 0.25 -36.87 -30.06
CA GLN A 150 0.78 -37.13 -31.40
C GLN A 150 1.44 -38.51 -31.53
N LEU A 151 2.37 -38.82 -30.63
CA LEU A 151 3.24 -40.00 -30.72
C LEU A 151 2.61 -41.25 -30.11
N ARG A 152 1.67 -41.09 -29.17
CA ARG A 152 1.00 -42.17 -28.43
C ARG A 152 1.99 -43.22 -27.93
N PRO A 153 2.94 -42.84 -27.06
CA PRO A 153 4.04 -43.70 -26.65
C PRO A 153 3.54 -44.99 -25.97
N ARG A 154 4.40 -46.03 -26.01
CA ARG A 154 4.10 -47.33 -25.36
C ARG A 154 4.01 -47.20 -23.84
N PRO A 155 4.96 -46.54 -23.14
CA PRO A 155 4.80 -46.21 -21.73
C PRO A 155 3.53 -45.39 -21.49
N LYS A 156 2.74 -45.80 -20.50
CA LYS A 156 1.48 -45.11 -20.12
C LYS A 156 1.64 -44.21 -18.91
N TYR A 157 2.74 -44.35 -18.18
CA TYR A 157 3.13 -43.49 -17.08
C TYR A 157 4.37 -42.71 -17.52
N ILE A 158 4.32 -41.39 -17.43
CA ILE A 158 5.37 -40.49 -17.92
C ILE A 158 5.62 -39.48 -16.80
N VAL A 159 6.87 -39.29 -16.39
CA VAL A 159 7.24 -38.22 -15.46
C VAL A 159 7.59 -36.98 -16.28
N ALA A 160 7.00 -35.83 -15.94
CA ALA A 160 7.21 -34.56 -16.63
C ALA A 160 7.88 -33.56 -15.68
N ILE A 161 9.20 -33.49 -15.78
CA ILE A 161 10.08 -32.56 -15.06
C ILE A 161 11.10 -31.96 -16.03
N ASP A 162 11.61 -30.78 -15.70
CA ASP A 162 12.80 -30.22 -16.35
C ASP A 162 14.08 -30.96 -15.91
N ASN A 163 15.20 -30.66 -16.57
CA ASN A 163 16.48 -31.32 -16.29
C ASN A 163 17.21 -30.70 -15.09
N SER A 164 16.57 -29.76 -14.40
CA SER A 164 17.19 -29.09 -13.27
C SER A 164 17.19 -29.94 -12.02
N ARG A 165 18.17 -29.66 -11.16
CA ARG A 165 18.37 -30.37 -9.88
C ARG A 165 18.53 -29.36 -8.76
N ASN A 166 17.69 -28.34 -8.79
CA ASN A 166 17.75 -27.24 -7.85
C ASN A 166 17.12 -27.65 -6.52
N THR A 167 17.74 -27.22 -5.43
CA THR A 167 17.13 -27.27 -4.11
C THR A 167 16.14 -26.13 -3.93
N LEU A 168 15.27 -26.21 -2.92
CA LEU A 168 14.39 -25.10 -2.58
C LEU A 168 15.19 -23.83 -2.24
N GLU A 169 16.34 -23.99 -1.58
CA GLU A 169 17.27 -22.90 -1.29
C GLU A 169 17.78 -22.23 -2.56
N ASP A 170 18.24 -22.99 -3.56
CA ASP A 170 18.72 -22.45 -4.83
C ASP A 170 17.63 -21.64 -5.55
N ILE A 171 16.41 -22.18 -5.59
CA ILE A 171 15.25 -21.52 -6.22
C ILE A 171 14.94 -20.19 -5.52
N VAL A 172 14.77 -20.21 -4.19
CA VAL A 172 14.40 -19.01 -3.41
C VAL A 172 15.52 -17.98 -3.42
N GLN A 173 16.78 -18.41 -3.36
CA GLN A 173 17.95 -17.54 -3.49
C GLN A 173 17.98 -16.84 -4.84
N MET A 174 17.68 -17.57 -5.93
CA MET A 174 17.64 -17.00 -7.27
C MET A 174 16.47 -16.01 -7.44
N ILE A 175 15.30 -16.29 -6.83
CA ILE A 175 14.17 -15.33 -6.78
C ILE A 175 14.60 -14.06 -6.01
N SER A 176 15.24 -14.23 -4.85
CA SER A 176 15.72 -13.10 -4.03
C SER A 176 16.77 -12.28 -4.78
N HIS A 177 17.67 -12.91 -5.51
CA HIS A 177 18.65 -12.20 -6.34
C HIS A 177 18.00 -11.47 -7.53
N ALA A 178 16.99 -12.06 -8.18
CA ALA A 178 16.33 -11.44 -9.32
C ALA A 178 15.41 -10.28 -8.91
N LEU A 179 14.61 -10.44 -7.85
CA LEU A 179 13.54 -9.51 -7.46
C LEU A 179 13.74 -8.84 -6.09
N GLY A 180 14.43 -9.50 -5.17
CA GLY A 180 14.43 -9.16 -3.76
C GLY A 180 15.75 -8.58 -3.24
N PRO A 181 16.02 -8.74 -1.92
CA PRO A 181 17.20 -8.22 -1.25
C PRO A 181 18.47 -9.07 -1.42
N GLU A 182 18.44 -10.10 -2.27
CA GLU A 182 19.56 -11.03 -2.53
C GLU A 182 19.99 -11.91 -1.35
N GLU A 183 19.34 -11.77 -0.19
CA GLU A 183 19.57 -12.60 0.99
C GLU A 183 18.34 -13.43 1.36
N ILE A 184 18.58 -14.56 2.01
CA ILE A 184 17.54 -15.47 2.52
C ILE A 184 17.74 -15.75 4.01
N GLN A 185 16.65 -16.10 4.70
CA GLN A 185 16.65 -16.49 6.11
C GLN A 185 15.87 -17.78 6.31
N LYS A 186 16.52 -18.77 6.92
CA LYS A 186 15.89 -20.06 7.25
C LYS A 186 15.04 -19.91 8.51
N LEU A 187 13.77 -20.24 8.41
CA LEU A 187 12.78 -20.22 9.49
C LEU A 187 12.22 -21.63 9.73
N PRO A 188 11.79 -21.95 10.96
CA PRO A 188 11.13 -23.22 11.22
C PRO A 188 9.81 -23.33 10.42
N PRO A 189 9.41 -24.54 9.95
CA PRO A 189 8.22 -24.70 9.12
C PRO A 189 6.91 -24.20 9.74
N GLN A 190 6.82 -24.16 11.08
CA GLN A 190 5.65 -23.65 11.79
C GLN A 190 5.39 -22.16 11.54
N GLU A 191 6.44 -21.38 11.29
CA GLU A 191 6.33 -19.94 11.00
C GLU A 191 5.59 -19.68 9.69
N ALA A 192 5.65 -20.62 8.73
CA ALA A 192 4.91 -20.49 7.46
C ALA A 192 3.40 -20.30 7.69
N ILE A 193 2.86 -20.97 8.71
CA ILE A 193 1.43 -20.92 9.04
C ILE A 193 1.12 -19.65 9.83
N VAL A 194 2.00 -19.25 10.76
CA VAL A 194 1.84 -18.01 11.56
C VAL A 194 1.85 -16.79 10.65
N MET A 195 2.77 -16.76 9.69
CA MET A 195 2.90 -15.73 8.67
C MET A 195 1.82 -15.81 7.59
N LYS A 196 0.95 -16.84 7.62
CA LYS A 196 -0.03 -17.15 6.56
C LYS A 196 0.61 -17.22 5.16
N ALA A 197 1.87 -17.63 5.10
CA ALA A 197 2.63 -17.75 3.87
C ALA A 197 2.11 -18.90 2.98
N PHE A 198 1.78 -20.03 3.62
CA PHE A 198 1.37 -21.25 2.94
C PHE A 198 0.25 -21.98 3.71
N LYS A 199 -0.60 -22.68 2.97
CA LYS A 199 -1.47 -23.72 3.54
C LYS A 199 -0.64 -24.96 3.92
N PRO A 200 -1.10 -25.79 4.86
CA PRO A 200 -0.38 -27.00 5.25
C PRO A 200 -0.03 -27.91 4.07
N GLU A 201 -0.95 -28.10 3.12
CA GLU A 201 -0.74 -28.97 1.96
C GLU A 201 0.27 -28.40 0.95
N GLU A 202 0.32 -27.07 0.81
CA GLU A 202 1.30 -26.35 0.00
C GLU A 202 2.70 -26.50 0.59
N LEU A 203 2.82 -26.38 1.92
CA LEU A 203 4.06 -26.60 2.65
C LEU A 203 4.56 -28.06 2.53
N GLU A 204 3.65 -29.05 2.52
CA GLU A 204 4.01 -30.44 2.23
C GLU A 204 4.62 -30.61 0.82
N CYS A 205 4.11 -29.88 -0.16
CA CYS A 205 4.65 -29.90 -1.53
C CYS A 205 6.05 -29.28 -1.60
N LEU A 206 6.26 -28.14 -0.92
CA LEU A 206 7.58 -27.51 -0.80
C LEU A 206 8.57 -28.34 0.02
N GLY A 207 8.09 -29.24 0.87
CA GLY A 207 8.92 -30.17 1.65
C GLY A 207 9.36 -31.42 0.89
N ILE A 208 8.97 -31.59 -0.39
CA ILE A 208 9.38 -32.75 -1.18
C ILE A 208 10.90 -32.80 -1.33
N ASN A 209 11.50 -33.97 -1.18
CA ASN A 209 12.91 -34.20 -1.49
C ASN A 209 13.01 -35.38 -2.46
N LEU A 210 12.99 -35.09 -3.75
CA LEU A 210 12.91 -36.12 -4.77
C LEU A 210 13.86 -35.80 -5.92
N ARG A 211 14.66 -36.79 -6.32
CA ARG A 211 15.50 -36.73 -7.51
C ARG A 211 15.04 -37.80 -8.48
N LEU A 212 14.34 -37.38 -9.52
CA LEU A 212 13.84 -38.27 -10.57
C LEU A 212 14.76 -38.21 -11.79
N GLU A 213 14.80 -39.32 -12.51
CA GLU A 213 15.43 -39.39 -13.83
C GLU A 213 14.36 -39.71 -14.88
N THR A 214 14.26 -38.84 -15.88
CA THR A 214 13.35 -38.97 -17.02
C THR A 214 14.13 -39.40 -18.25
N PHE A 215 13.70 -40.48 -18.91
CA PHE A 215 14.27 -40.94 -20.17
C PHE A 215 13.23 -40.92 -21.29
N ILE A 216 11.93 -41.10 -20.97
CA ILE A 216 10.85 -41.08 -21.96
C ILE A 216 10.79 -39.73 -22.67
N ILE A 217 10.86 -38.64 -21.90
CA ILE A 217 10.83 -37.29 -22.47
C ILE A 217 12.12 -37.02 -23.25
N ASN A 218 13.27 -37.35 -22.67
CA ASN A 218 14.57 -37.02 -23.25
C ASN A 218 14.87 -37.82 -24.53
N ASP A 219 14.47 -39.10 -24.59
CA ASP A 219 14.83 -39.98 -25.70
C ASP A 219 13.75 -40.06 -26.79
N PHE A 220 12.47 -39.84 -26.45
CA PHE A 220 11.36 -40.10 -27.38
C PHE A 220 10.57 -38.87 -27.79
N PHE A 221 10.61 -37.77 -27.03
CA PHE A 221 9.82 -36.58 -27.35
C PHE A 221 10.69 -35.53 -28.03
N ASN A 222 10.09 -34.80 -28.97
CA ASN A 222 10.73 -33.66 -29.60
C ASN A 222 10.10 -32.39 -29.02
N LEU A 223 10.66 -31.92 -27.90
CA LEU A 223 10.19 -30.74 -27.19
C LEU A 223 10.98 -29.50 -27.61
N SER A 224 10.26 -28.42 -27.92
CA SER A 224 10.81 -27.07 -27.92
C SER A 224 10.79 -26.54 -26.50
N TRP A 225 11.82 -26.86 -25.72
CA TRP A 225 11.90 -26.45 -24.32
C TRP A 225 11.91 -24.93 -24.17
N THR A 226 11.10 -24.45 -23.24
CA THR A 226 11.13 -23.08 -22.73
C THR A 226 12.18 -22.96 -21.64
N SER A 227 12.21 -23.94 -20.71
CA SER A 227 13.06 -23.91 -19.52
C SER A 227 13.66 -25.30 -19.23
N GLU A 228 14.43 -25.86 -20.17
CA GLU A 228 15.04 -27.19 -20.02
C GLU A 228 15.97 -27.27 -18.80
N ALA A 229 16.78 -26.23 -18.60
CA ALA A 229 17.70 -26.11 -17.45
C ALA A 229 16.97 -25.72 -16.14
N GLY A 230 15.65 -25.58 -16.19
CA GLY A 230 14.76 -25.29 -15.08
C GLY A 230 14.73 -23.83 -14.63
N MET A 231 14.15 -23.63 -13.45
CA MET A 231 13.76 -22.31 -12.95
C MET A 231 14.94 -21.37 -12.66
N VAL A 232 16.03 -21.88 -12.08
CA VAL A 232 17.18 -21.05 -11.66
C VAL A 232 17.87 -20.41 -12.86
N GLU A 233 18.21 -21.20 -13.88
CA GLU A 233 18.90 -20.74 -15.09
C GLU A 233 18.02 -19.84 -15.98
N ASN A 234 16.69 -19.96 -15.88
CA ASN A 234 15.74 -19.21 -16.70
C ASN A 234 15.01 -18.10 -15.91
N MET A 235 15.52 -17.71 -14.73
CA MET A 235 14.82 -16.83 -13.80
C MET A 235 14.43 -15.49 -14.41
N ASP A 236 15.29 -14.87 -15.21
CA ASP A 236 15.02 -13.55 -15.80
C ASP A 236 13.78 -13.57 -16.72
N ASN A 237 13.65 -14.61 -17.55
CA ASN A 237 12.49 -14.79 -18.42
C ASN A 237 11.23 -15.06 -17.60
N ILE A 238 11.33 -15.93 -16.59
CA ILE A 238 10.21 -16.26 -15.69
C ILE A 238 9.74 -15.01 -14.95
N VAL A 239 10.66 -14.17 -14.49
CA VAL A 239 10.34 -12.88 -13.86
C VAL A 239 9.62 -11.94 -14.83
N GLN A 240 9.97 -11.91 -16.12
CA GLN A 240 9.19 -11.14 -17.10
C GLN A 240 7.79 -11.72 -17.29
N GLU A 241 7.67 -13.03 -17.46
CA GLU A 241 6.36 -13.70 -17.57
C GLU A 241 5.48 -13.43 -16.35
N TYR A 242 6.07 -13.44 -15.16
CA TYR A 242 5.41 -13.12 -13.91
C TYR A 242 4.88 -11.69 -13.89
N LYS A 243 5.74 -10.72 -14.26
CA LYS A 243 5.35 -9.31 -14.34
C LYS A 243 4.21 -9.11 -15.32
N ASP A 244 4.27 -9.76 -16.48
CA ASP A 244 3.20 -9.69 -17.49
C ASP A 244 1.90 -10.32 -16.99
N ALA A 245 1.97 -11.48 -16.35
CA ALA A 245 0.81 -12.19 -15.82
C ALA A 245 0.08 -11.38 -14.72
N TRP A 246 0.84 -10.73 -13.84
CA TRP A 246 0.31 -9.92 -12.75
C TRP A 246 0.18 -8.42 -13.08
N GLN A 247 0.51 -8.02 -14.31
CA GLN A 247 0.53 -6.62 -14.77
C GLN A 247 1.37 -5.71 -13.84
N LEU A 248 2.50 -6.25 -13.35
CA LEU A 248 3.43 -5.56 -12.47
C LEU A 248 4.38 -4.70 -13.28
N LEU A 249 4.08 -3.40 -13.37
CA LEU A 249 4.86 -2.44 -14.15
C LEU A 249 5.29 -1.27 -13.27
N PRO A 250 6.60 -0.95 -13.22
CA PRO A 250 7.09 0.15 -12.41
C PRO A 250 6.60 1.49 -12.96
N ILE A 251 5.94 2.30 -12.13
CA ILE A 251 5.48 3.64 -12.51
C ILE A 251 6.53 4.67 -12.08
N ARG A 252 7.08 5.43 -13.03
CA ARG A 252 8.13 6.43 -12.78
C ARG A 252 7.59 7.83 -13.03
N ILE A 253 7.46 8.63 -11.98
CA ILE A 253 6.89 9.98 -12.03
C ILE A 253 7.94 11.00 -11.60
N LEU A 254 8.00 12.13 -12.31
CA LEU A 254 8.78 13.30 -11.91
C LEU A 254 7.83 14.47 -11.59
N LEU A 255 8.01 15.07 -10.42
CA LEU A 255 7.28 16.28 -10.02
C LEU A 255 8.20 17.51 -10.03
N LEU A 256 7.85 18.49 -10.85
CA LEU A 256 8.52 19.78 -10.99
C LEU A 256 7.62 20.91 -10.46
N GLY A 257 8.22 22.09 -10.20
CA GLY A 257 7.50 23.28 -9.75
C GLY A 257 8.16 24.05 -8.61
N PRO A 258 7.60 25.21 -8.21
CA PRO A 258 8.22 26.13 -7.27
C PRO A 258 8.25 25.62 -5.82
N PRO A 259 9.12 26.15 -4.94
CA PRO A 259 9.08 25.83 -3.52
C PRO A 259 7.71 26.18 -2.91
N ALA A 260 7.31 25.45 -1.86
CA ALA A 260 6.03 25.61 -1.14
C ALA A 260 4.74 25.31 -1.92
N VAL A 261 4.81 24.96 -3.21
CA VAL A 261 3.63 24.61 -4.02
C VAL A 261 2.88 23.42 -3.38
N GLY A 262 3.56 22.30 -3.14
CA GLY A 262 2.93 21.10 -2.58
C GLY A 262 3.50 19.77 -3.10
N LYS A 263 4.54 19.81 -3.95
CA LYS A 263 5.20 18.64 -4.54
C LYS A 263 5.45 17.51 -3.56
N THR A 264 6.11 17.77 -2.43
CA THR A 264 6.45 16.73 -1.45
C THR A 264 5.23 16.06 -0.85
N THR A 265 4.16 16.82 -0.60
CA THR A 265 2.89 16.27 -0.12
C THR A 265 2.18 15.46 -1.21
N LEU A 266 2.21 15.93 -2.46
CA LEU A 266 1.63 15.24 -3.61
C LEU A 266 2.39 13.93 -3.90
N ALA A 267 3.72 13.97 -3.90
CA ALA A 267 4.58 12.81 -4.03
C ALA A 267 4.26 11.77 -2.95
N GLY A 268 4.12 12.17 -1.69
CA GLY A 268 3.70 11.25 -0.62
C GLY A 268 2.34 10.59 -0.88
N LYS A 269 1.35 11.36 -1.36
CA LYS A 269 0.02 10.83 -1.74
C LYS A 269 0.11 9.85 -2.93
N LEU A 270 0.90 10.18 -3.95
CA LEU A 270 1.11 9.32 -5.12
C LEU A 270 1.84 8.03 -4.74
N CYS A 271 2.91 8.13 -3.95
CA CYS A 271 3.64 6.98 -3.44
C CYS A 271 2.73 6.05 -2.62
N HIS A 272 1.82 6.60 -1.81
CA HIS A 272 0.85 5.78 -1.08
C HIS A 272 -0.18 5.11 -2.01
N HIS A 273 -0.72 5.85 -2.98
CA HIS A 273 -1.76 5.34 -3.88
C HIS A 273 -1.24 4.26 -4.84
N TYR A 274 -0.03 4.44 -5.36
CA TYR A 274 0.58 3.56 -6.36
C TYR A 274 1.61 2.58 -5.78
N ARG A 275 1.93 2.70 -4.48
CA ARG A 275 3.02 1.96 -3.82
C ARG A 275 4.36 2.18 -4.50
N LEU A 276 4.77 3.45 -4.57
CA LEU A 276 6.03 3.87 -5.19
C LEU A 276 6.99 4.38 -4.13
N HIS A 277 8.28 4.45 -4.47
CA HIS A 277 9.27 5.05 -3.60
C HIS A 277 9.37 6.55 -3.83
N GLN A 278 9.25 7.34 -2.75
CA GLN A 278 9.50 8.78 -2.84
C GLN A 278 11.01 9.03 -2.83
N ILE A 279 11.53 9.61 -3.90
CA ILE A 279 12.96 9.89 -4.05
C ILE A 279 13.19 11.38 -3.78
N LYS A 280 13.61 11.68 -2.56
CA LYS A 280 14.10 13.00 -2.17
C LYS A 280 15.61 13.00 -2.11
N LEU A 281 16.25 13.93 -2.79
CA LEU A 281 17.71 14.00 -2.88
C LEU A 281 18.41 13.95 -1.50
N LYS A 282 17.90 14.71 -0.52
CA LYS A 282 18.47 14.72 0.83
C LYS A 282 18.39 13.36 1.53
N GLU A 283 17.24 12.68 1.42
CA GLU A 283 17.01 11.37 2.05
C GLU A 283 17.89 10.30 1.39
N VAL A 284 18.04 10.32 0.05
CA VAL A 284 18.93 9.40 -0.67
C VAL A 284 20.39 9.56 -0.24
N LEU A 285 20.85 10.81 -0.04
CA LEU A 285 22.20 11.06 0.44
C LEU A 285 22.41 10.58 1.88
N GLU A 286 21.46 10.86 2.78
CA GLU A 286 21.51 10.39 4.16
C GLU A 286 21.49 8.86 4.24
N GLU A 287 20.65 8.20 3.44
CA GLU A 287 20.59 6.74 3.31
C GLU A 287 21.92 6.15 2.82
N LYS A 288 22.51 6.73 1.77
CA LYS A 288 23.80 6.28 1.23
C LYS A 288 24.94 6.43 2.24
N ILE A 289 24.98 7.54 2.98
CA ILE A 289 25.96 7.75 4.04
C ILE A 289 25.78 6.70 5.14
N ALA A 290 24.55 6.48 5.62
CA ALA A 290 24.27 5.49 6.66
C ALA A 290 24.66 4.06 6.22
N GLN A 291 24.39 3.67 4.98
CA GLN A 291 24.80 2.38 4.42
C GLN A 291 26.33 2.22 4.43
N LEU A 292 27.06 3.25 3.99
CA LEU A 292 28.53 3.25 4.00
C LEU A 292 29.10 3.24 5.43
N GLU A 293 28.42 3.85 6.40
CA GLU A 293 28.82 3.81 7.82
C GLU A 293 28.62 2.43 8.44
N ILE A 294 27.51 1.74 8.13
CA ILE A 294 27.22 0.38 8.63
C ILE A 294 28.31 -0.60 8.17
N VAL A 295 28.69 -0.53 6.89
CA VAL A 295 29.76 -1.38 6.32
C VAL A 295 31.11 -1.11 7.01
N ASN A 296 31.33 0.11 7.51
CA ASN A 296 32.55 0.53 8.21
C ASN A 296 32.49 0.34 9.74
N GLY A 297 31.39 -0.22 10.26
CA GLY A 297 31.18 -0.44 11.70
C GLY A 297 32.00 -1.59 12.30
N PRO A 298 31.96 -1.77 13.64
CA PRO A 298 32.82 -2.70 14.37
C PRO A 298 32.45 -4.20 14.23
N ASN A 299 31.30 -4.54 13.63
CA ASN A 299 30.86 -5.93 13.41
C ASN A 299 30.51 -6.17 11.91
N PRO A 300 31.51 -6.30 11.02
CA PRO A 300 31.27 -6.72 9.65
C PRO A 300 31.20 -8.25 9.61
N GLU A 301 30.07 -8.84 9.98
CA GLU A 301 29.87 -10.26 9.73
C GLU A 301 29.80 -10.48 8.20
N ASN A 302 30.75 -11.26 7.66
CA ASN A 302 30.85 -11.69 6.26
C ASN A 302 31.19 -10.64 5.17
N ILE A 303 31.67 -9.44 5.51
CA ILE A 303 32.05 -8.43 4.50
C ILE A 303 33.54 -8.57 4.13
N SER A 304 33.84 -8.71 2.84
CA SER A 304 35.24 -8.79 2.36
C SER A 304 35.99 -7.47 2.56
N GLN A 305 37.30 -7.56 2.82
CA GLN A 305 38.18 -6.40 3.05
C GLN A 305 38.13 -5.38 1.90
N GLU A 306 37.94 -5.85 0.66
CA GLU A 306 37.82 -5.01 -0.54
C GLU A 306 36.55 -4.14 -0.55
N ILE A 307 35.43 -4.67 -0.06
CA ILE A 307 34.16 -3.92 0.04
C ILE A 307 34.29 -2.82 1.10
N MET A 308 34.96 -3.13 2.22
CA MET A 308 35.21 -2.15 3.27
C MET A 308 36.11 -1.01 2.78
N THR A 309 37.21 -1.30 2.08
CA THR A 309 38.11 -0.25 1.56
C THR A 309 37.44 0.61 0.49
N ALA A 310 36.62 0.00 -0.38
CA ALA A 310 35.80 0.74 -1.34
C ALA A 310 34.80 1.67 -0.65
N ALA A 311 34.08 1.17 0.36
CA ALA A 311 33.12 1.95 1.13
C ALA A 311 33.78 3.13 1.88
N GLN A 312 34.95 2.91 2.50
CA GLN A 312 35.73 3.98 3.14
C GLN A 312 36.18 5.06 2.15
N THR A 313 36.62 4.64 0.96
CA THR A 313 37.06 5.56 -0.09
C THR A 313 35.90 6.42 -0.58
N GLN A 314 34.74 5.82 -0.85
CA GLN A 314 33.54 6.54 -1.27
C GLN A 314 33.05 7.51 -0.18
N LEU A 315 32.98 7.07 1.08
CA LEU A 315 32.59 7.92 2.21
C LEU A 315 33.57 9.10 2.40
N GLY A 316 34.87 8.85 2.24
CA GLY A 316 35.90 9.88 2.22
C GLY A 316 35.69 10.93 1.12
N ASN A 317 35.35 10.49 -0.10
CA ASN A 317 35.06 11.38 -1.23
C ASN A 317 33.82 12.23 -1.00
N ILE A 318 32.74 11.64 -0.47
CA ILE A 318 31.51 12.34 -0.09
C ILE A 318 31.82 13.42 0.95
N HIS A 319 32.51 13.07 2.04
CA HIS A 319 32.87 14.03 3.09
C HIS A 319 33.80 15.14 2.61
N LYS A 320 34.78 14.82 1.76
CA LYS A 320 35.67 15.81 1.15
C LYS A 320 34.89 16.79 0.29
N SER A 321 34.04 16.29 -0.60
CA SER A 321 33.19 17.12 -1.46
C SER A 321 32.26 18.02 -0.64
N MET A 322 31.64 17.50 0.42
CA MET A 322 30.75 18.31 1.27
C MET A 322 31.51 19.40 2.02
N LYS A 323 32.74 19.12 2.50
CA LYS A 323 33.59 20.13 3.16
C LYS A 323 34.01 21.25 2.21
N GLU A 324 34.40 20.89 0.99
CA GLU A 324 34.90 21.85 -0.01
C GLU A 324 33.77 22.74 -0.58
N ASN A 325 32.54 22.25 -0.67
CA ASN A 325 31.41 22.95 -1.30
C ASN A 325 30.32 23.42 -0.31
N GLN A 326 30.70 23.84 0.90
CA GLN A 326 29.77 24.38 1.91
C GLN A 326 28.55 23.47 2.18
N GLY A 327 28.77 22.16 2.27
CA GLY A 327 27.74 21.16 2.52
C GLY A 327 26.98 20.67 1.27
N ARG A 328 27.45 20.97 0.05
CA ARG A 328 26.90 20.43 -1.20
C ARG A 328 27.82 19.38 -1.82
N LEU A 329 27.25 18.43 -2.54
CA LEU A 329 28.04 17.47 -3.31
C LEU A 329 28.34 18.02 -4.71
N VAL A 330 29.48 17.63 -5.26
CA VAL A 330 29.79 17.82 -6.68
C VAL A 330 28.76 17.03 -7.49
N ASP A 331 28.22 17.65 -8.54
CA ASP A 331 27.13 17.10 -9.36
C ASP A 331 27.42 15.68 -9.85
N ARG A 332 28.66 15.37 -10.28
CA ARG A 332 29.05 14.02 -10.70
C ARG A 332 28.79 12.95 -9.63
N LEU A 333 29.27 13.16 -8.41
CA LEU A 333 29.08 12.20 -7.31
C LEU A 333 27.62 12.11 -6.88
N LEU A 334 26.89 13.22 -6.99
CA LEU A 334 25.45 13.26 -6.74
C LEU A 334 24.69 12.37 -7.74
N PHE A 335 25.04 12.42 -9.02
CA PHE A 335 24.39 11.61 -10.06
C PHE A 335 24.68 10.13 -9.87
N GLU A 336 25.91 9.75 -9.56
CA GLU A 336 26.27 8.35 -9.28
C GLU A 336 25.37 7.78 -8.17
N ILE A 337 25.18 8.54 -7.07
CA ILE A 337 24.32 8.11 -5.94
C ILE A 337 22.83 8.05 -6.35
N VAL A 338 22.33 9.03 -7.11
CA VAL A 338 20.94 9.03 -7.55
C VAL A 338 20.69 7.91 -8.55
N GLU A 339 21.58 7.70 -9.52
CA GLU A 339 21.50 6.63 -10.50
C GLU A 339 21.53 5.25 -9.84
N GLU A 340 22.41 5.06 -8.84
CA GLU A 340 22.42 3.84 -8.02
C GLU A 340 21.06 3.62 -7.33
N LYS A 341 20.50 4.67 -6.72
CA LYS A 341 19.18 4.58 -6.07
C LYS A 341 18.06 4.26 -7.06
N LEU A 342 18.03 4.91 -8.23
CA LEU A 342 17.02 4.64 -9.27
C LEU A 342 17.16 3.24 -9.84
N ASN A 343 18.38 2.68 -9.85
CA ASN A 343 18.65 1.32 -10.29
C ASN A 343 18.43 0.24 -9.21
N SER A 344 18.13 0.63 -7.98
CA SER A 344 17.85 -0.30 -6.88
C SER A 344 16.62 -1.17 -7.18
N LYS A 345 16.60 -2.40 -6.64
CA LYS A 345 15.46 -3.34 -6.79
C LYS A 345 14.10 -2.73 -6.43
N PRO A 346 13.94 -1.99 -5.31
CA PRO A 346 12.66 -1.36 -5.00
C PRO A 346 12.18 -0.41 -6.12
N CYS A 347 13.07 0.44 -6.64
CA CYS A 347 12.75 1.39 -7.71
C CYS A 347 12.50 0.71 -9.06
N LYS A 348 13.24 -0.35 -9.39
CA LYS A 348 13.03 -1.14 -10.62
C LYS A 348 11.76 -1.99 -10.59
N ASN A 349 11.35 -2.46 -9.41
CA ASN A 349 10.15 -3.26 -9.25
C ASN A 349 8.92 -2.35 -9.24
N GLN A 350 8.83 -1.45 -8.26
CA GLN A 350 7.61 -0.70 -7.98
C GLN A 350 7.54 0.61 -8.77
N GLY A 351 8.70 1.21 -9.05
CA GLY A 351 8.80 2.57 -9.57
C GLY A 351 9.00 3.60 -8.46
N PHE A 352 8.92 4.88 -8.82
CA PHE A 352 9.28 5.96 -7.93
C PHE A 352 8.62 7.29 -8.31
N VAL A 353 8.61 8.22 -7.35
CA VAL A 353 8.28 9.63 -7.56
C VAL A 353 9.51 10.47 -7.21
N LEU A 354 10.09 11.13 -8.22
CA LEU A 354 11.17 12.11 -8.04
C LEU A 354 10.58 13.44 -7.55
N ASP A 355 10.99 13.87 -6.35
CA ASP A 355 10.50 15.08 -5.70
C ASP A 355 11.42 16.29 -5.97
N GLY A 356 11.11 17.04 -7.04
CA GLY A 356 11.75 18.34 -7.30
C GLY A 356 13.23 18.29 -7.68
N PHE A 357 13.68 17.16 -8.22
CA PHE A 357 15.02 16.97 -8.79
C PHE A 357 14.90 16.07 -10.05
N PRO A 358 15.59 16.36 -11.16
CA PRO A 358 16.62 17.40 -11.40
C PRO A 358 16.07 18.85 -11.42
N LYS A 359 16.97 19.85 -11.38
CA LYS A 359 16.61 21.28 -11.37
C LYS A 359 17.07 22.07 -12.59
N THR A 360 18.00 21.53 -13.36
CA THR A 360 18.54 22.15 -14.58
C THR A 360 18.54 21.15 -15.72
N TYR A 361 18.55 21.66 -16.95
CA TYR A 361 18.66 20.85 -18.17
C TYR A 361 19.88 19.90 -18.11
N GLU A 362 21.06 20.43 -17.78
CA GLU A 362 22.29 19.65 -17.64
C GLU A 362 22.19 18.51 -16.61
N GLN A 363 21.52 18.76 -15.47
CA GLN A 363 21.30 17.70 -14.47
C GLN A 363 20.40 16.60 -15.02
N ALA A 364 19.33 16.95 -15.75
CA ALA A 364 18.44 15.98 -16.36
C ALA A 364 19.18 15.15 -17.43
N LYS A 365 19.95 15.83 -18.29
CA LYS A 365 20.80 15.20 -19.30
C LYS A 365 21.79 14.22 -18.68
N MET A 366 22.55 14.63 -17.67
CA MET A 366 23.55 13.75 -17.05
C MET A 366 22.96 12.50 -16.40
N ILE A 367 21.74 12.57 -15.85
CA ILE A 367 21.09 11.42 -15.20
C ILE A 367 20.46 10.49 -16.24
N PHE A 368 19.74 11.03 -17.21
CA PHE A 368 18.84 10.25 -18.07
C PHE A 368 19.37 10.01 -19.47
N SER A 369 20.36 10.77 -19.97
CA SER A 369 20.96 10.51 -21.29
C SER A 369 21.75 9.20 -21.29
N ASP A 370 21.68 8.46 -22.40
CA ASP A 370 22.51 7.26 -22.58
C ASP A 370 23.77 7.63 -23.38
N VAL A 371 24.86 7.91 -22.67
CA VAL A 371 26.14 8.37 -23.25
C VAL A 371 26.84 7.27 -24.05
N ASN A 372 26.42 6.00 -23.93
CA ASN A 372 27.05 4.88 -24.62
C ASN A 372 26.71 4.77 -26.11
N VAL A 373 25.82 5.63 -26.63
CA VAL A 373 25.40 5.60 -28.04
C VAL A 373 26.24 6.55 -28.92
N ASP A 374 26.91 7.54 -28.33
CA ASP A 374 27.55 8.63 -29.11
C ASP A 374 29.07 8.43 -29.35
N GLU A 375 29.78 7.57 -28.62
CA GLU A 375 31.24 7.41 -28.81
C GLU A 375 31.63 6.44 -29.95
N ASP A 376 30.70 5.61 -30.47
CA ASP A 376 30.97 4.68 -31.59
C ASP A 376 30.42 5.19 -32.95
N ALA A 377 29.85 6.40 -33.00
CA ALA A 377 29.29 6.99 -34.21
C ALA A 377 30.34 7.70 -35.08
N GLY A 378 31.38 6.96 -35.50
CA GLY A 378 32.25 7.31 -36.62
C GLY A 378 31.61 7.06 -38.00
N LYS A 379 30.28 7.10 -38.12
CA LYS A 379 29.56 6.86 -39.39
C LYS A 379 28.36 7.80 -39.52
N GLU A 380 28.54 8.85 -40.31
CA GLU A 380 27.53 9.84 -40.71
C GLU A 380 26.32 9.28 -41.48
N ASP A 381 26.23 7.96 -41.74
CA ASP A 381 25.23 7.38 -42.64
C ASP A 381 24.08 6.58 -41.97
N LEU A 382 24.07 6.39 -40.65
CA LEU A 382 22.99 5.65 -39.94
C LEU A 382 21.97 6.50 -39.18
N ALA A 383 22.11 7.83 -39.18
CA ALA A 383 21.25 8.76 -38.44
C ALA A 383 19.79 8.88 -38.95
N LEU A 384 19.40 8.11 -39.98
CA LEU A 384 18.10 8.25 -40.65
C LEU A 384 17.07 7.15 -40.31
N MET A 385 17.40 6.11 -39.53
CA MET A 385 16.49 4.96 -39.37
C MET A 385 16.08 4.56 -37.94
N SER A 386 16.48 5.31 -36.91
CA SER A 386 15.86 5.19 -35.58
C SER A 386 15.80 6.57 -34.91
N LYS A 387 14.70 7.29 -35.13
CA LYS A 387 14.43 8.64 -34.58
C LYS A 387 14.04 8.65 -33.09
N ALA A 388 14.22 7.56 -32.36
CA ALA A 388 13.96 7.57 -30.92
C ALA A 388 15.20 8.16 -30.22
N PRO A 389 15.06 9.24 -29.43
CA PRO A 389 16.17 9.81 -28.67
C PRO A 389 16.76 8.77 -27.71
N ALA A 390 18.09 8.65 -27.67
CA ALA A 390 18.78 7.68 -26.82
C ALA A 390 18.79 8.17 -25.35
N TYR A 391 17.99 7.53 -24.51
CA TYR A 391 17.95 7.78 -23.06
C TYR A 391 17.81 6.47 -22.28
N LYS A 392 18.21 6.50 -21.01
CA LYS A 392 18.19 5.35 -20.09
C LYS A 392 16.75 5.00 -19.70
N GLN A 393 16.07 4.20 -20.52
CA GLN A 393 14.66 3.82 -20.34
C GLN A 393 14.35 3.21 -18.95
N ALA A 394 15.32 2.48 -18.37
CA ALA A 394 15.16 1.83 -17.06
C ALA A 394 14.96 2.82 -15.90
N ILE A 395 15.50 4.04 -15.99
CA ILE A 395 15.45 5.04 -14.92
C ILE A 395 14.79 6.35 -15.34
N ALA A 396 14.51 6.57 -16.62
CA ALA A 396 13.81 7.76 -17.08
C ALA A 396 12.33 7.75 -16.62
N PRO A 397 11.81 8.89 -16.11
CA PRO A 397 10.39 9.05 -15.81
C PRO A 397 9.50 8.79 -17.04
N GLU A 398 8.35 8.16 -16.82
CA GLU A 398 7.32 7.99 -17.84
C GLU A 398 6.34 9.17 -17.84
N TYR A 399 6.17 9.81 -16.68
CA TYR A 399 5.27 10.94 -16.50
C TYR A 399 6.00 12.10 -15.82
N VAL A 400 5.95 13.27 -16.43
CA VAL A 400 6.50 14.50 -15.88
C VAL A 400 5.35 15.47 -15.62
N PHE A 401 5.19 15.92 -14.37
CA PHE A 401 4.19 16.91 -14.00
C PHE A 401 4.86 18.16 -13.45
N ALA A 402 4.61 19.30 -14.09
CA ALA A 402 5.06 20.61 -13.64
C ALA A 402 3.92 21.32 -12.92
N LEU A 403 4.07 21.54 -11.61
CA LEU A 403 3.09 22.28 -10.82
C LEU A 403 3.36 23.77 -10.93
N ASP A 404 2.39 24.52 -11.44
CA ASP A 404 2.46 25.96 -11.59
C ASP A 404 1.68 26.66 -10.48
N ALA A 405 2.20 27.79 -10.02
CA ALA A 405 1.56 28.63 -9.00
C ALA A 405 2.13 30.05 -9.07
N SER A 406 1.36 31.05 -8.67
CA SER A 406 1.82 32.45 -8.59
C SER A 406 2.65 32.70 -7.33
N ASP A 407 3.57 33.67 -7.40
CA ASP A 407 4.42 34.06 -6.26
C ASP A 407 3.58 34.58 -5.08
N ASP A 408 2.49 35.29 -5.36
CA ASP A 408 1.53 35.77 -4.35
C ASP A 408 0.88 34.61 -3.60
N PHE A 409 0.43 33.58 -4.32
CA PHE A 409 -0.18 32.40 -3.71
C PHE A 409 0.82 31.67 -2.81
N LEU A 410 2.04 31.42 -3.31
CA LEU A 410 3.07 30.71 -2.56
C LEU A 410 3.51 31.50 -1.31
N THR A 411 3.63 32.82 -1.43
CA THR A 411 4.00 33.70 -0.31
C THR A 411 2.93 33.70 0.76
N ARG A 412 1.64 33.84 0.41
CA ARG A 412 0.51 33.74 1.36
C ARG A 412 0.47 32.38 2.04
N ARG A 413 0.71 31.31 1.28
CA ARG A 413 0.73 29.94 1.79
C ARG A 413 1.84 29.74 2.82
N VAL A 414 3.04 30.27 2.58
CA VAL A 414 4.16 30.23 3.53
C VAL A 414 3.87 31.08 4.78
N GLN A 415 3.32 32.28 4.61
CA GLN A 415 2.94 33.16 5.73
C GLN A 415 1.85 32.55 6.63
N GLY A 416 0.98 31.69 6.09
CA GLY A 416 -0.04 30.98 6.85
C GLY A 416 0.45 29.75 7.61
N LEU A 417 1.73 29.35 7.48
CA LEU A 417 2.26 28.19 8.17
C LEU A 417 2.65 28.52 9.62
N PRO A 418 2.45 27.59 10.57
CA PRO A 418 3.05 27.68 11.90
C PRO A 418 4.59 27.82 11.83
N GLU A 419 5.16 28.65 12.70
CA GLU A 419 6.60 29.00 12.69
C GLU A 419 7.51 27.75 12.76
N ASN A 420 7.17 26.79 13.62
CA ASN A 420 7.89 25.51 13.74
C ASN A 420 7.91 24.69 12.43
N VAL A 421 6.82 24.73 11.65
CA VAL A 421 6.73 24.05 10.34
C VAL A 421 7.54 24.80 9.29
N ALA A 422 7.47 26.14 9.32
CA ALA A 422 8.22 26.99 8.41
C ALA A 422 9.74 26.82 8.59
N GLU A 423 10.23 26.79 9.83
CA GLU A 423 11.65 26.52 10.13
C GLU A 423 12.08 25.12 9.64
N LYS A 424 11.30 24.08 9.97
CA LYS A 424 11.60 22.70 9.56
C LYS A 424 11.67 22.54 8.03
N MET A 425 10.78 23.20 7.30
CA MET A 425 10.69 23.14 5.84
C MET A 425 11.62 24.14 5.12
N ARG A 426 12.38 24.95 5.88
CA ARG A 426 13.24 26.02 5.35
C ARG A 426 12.46 27.04 4.53
N TYR A 427 11.33 27.47 5.10
CA TYR A 427 10.43 28.49 4.58
C TYR A 427 10.47 29.78 5.41
N THR A 428 11.55 30.01 6.15
CA THR A 428 11.82 31.32 6.75
C THR A 428 11.98 32.36 5.64
N GLN A 429 11.73 33.64 5.96
CA GLN A 429 11.78 34.72 4.98
C GLN A 429 13.14 34.79 4.26
N ASP A 430 14.22 34.53 4.99
CA ASP A 430 15.60 34.55 4.49
C ASP A 430 15.93 33.37 3.56
N GLU A 431 15.24 32.24 3.68
CA GLU A 431 15.50 31.04 2.86
C GLU A 431 14.50 30.86 1.72
N PHE A 432 13.22 31.19 1.94
CA PHE A 432 12.15 30.98 0.96
C PHE A 432 12.31 31.89 -0.26
N VAL A 433 12.49 33.19 -0.04
CA VAL A 433 12.55 34.19 -1.12
C VAL A 433 13.70 33.91 -2.08
N PRO A 434 14.95 33.67 -1.64
CA PRO A 434 16.03 33.33 -2.55
C PRO A 434 15.80 32.03 -3.34
N ARG A 435 15.16 31.02 -2.72
CA ARG A 435 14.81 29.76 -3.40
C ARG A 435 13.77 29.96 -4.48
N LEU A 436 12.75 30.79 -4.22
CA LEU A 436 11.73 31.11 -5.20
C LEU A 436 12.32 31.91 -6.37
N THR A 437 13.11 32.95 -6.08
CA THR A 437 13.81 33.74 -7.11
C THR A 437 14.70 32.86 -7.98
N LYS A 438 15.51 31.99 -7.37
CA LYS A 438 16.36 31.05 -8.11
C LYS A 438 15.54 30.13 -9.01
N HIS A 439 14.40 29.63 -8.53
CA HIS A 439 13.53 28.78 -9.35
C HIS A 439 12.95 29.53 -10.54
N ARG A 440 12.50 30.79 -10.36
CA ARG A 440 12.00 31.63 -11.47
C ARG A 440 13.08 31.92 -12.51
N GLN A 441 14.32 32.18 -12.07
CA GLN A 441 15.46 32.34 -12.98
C GLN A 441 15.70 31.08 -13.83
N LEU A 442 15.65 29.90 -13.20
CA LEU A 442 15.80 28.62 -13.90
C LEU A 442 14.62 28.29 -14.82
N SER A 443 13.41 28.70 -14.45
CA SER A 443 12.21 28.48 -15.25
C SER A 443 12.13 29.42 -16.47
N GLY A 444 12.82 30.57 -16.40
CA GLY A 444 12.96 31.51 -17.51
C GLY A 444 14.28 31.37 -18.28
N ALA A 445 15.04 30.28 -18.06
CA ALA A 445 16.24 29.99 -18.84
C ALA A 445 15.87 29.56 -20.27
N GLU A 446 16.83 29.67 -21.20
CA GLU A 446 16.63 29.23 -22.59
C GLU A 446 16.38 27.72 -22.70
N GLU A 447 17.01 26.94 -21.82
CA GLU A 447 16.84 25.50 -21.72
C GLU A 447 16.45 25.12 -20.29
N THR A 448 15.26 24.54 -20.16
CA THR A 448 14.69 24.10 -18.89
C THR A 448 14.69 22.58 -18.78
N VAL A 449 14.38 22.07 -17.58
CA VAL A 449 14.19 20.62 -17.38
C VAL A 449 13.04 20.09 -18.24
N CYS A 450 11.99 20.89 -18.44
CA CYS A 450 10.86 20.50 -19.29
C CYS A 450 11.31 20.31 -20.74
N ASP A 451 12.14 21.21 -21.27
CA ASP A 451 12.67 21.13 -22.64
C ASP A 451 13.49 19.86 -22.86
N TYR A 452 14.27 19.42 -21.87
CA TYR A 452 14.98 18.14 -21.94
C TYR A 452 14.01 16.96 -22.15
N PHE A 453 12.93 16.90 -21.36
CA PHE A 453 11.97 15.82 -21.44
C PHE A 453 11.17 15.85 -22.74
N ASP A 454 10.81 17.05 -23.23
CA ASP A 454 10.19 17.22 -24.53
C ASP A 454 11.09 16.74 -25.68
N GLN A 455 12.40 16.99 -25.61
CA GLN A 455 13.38 16.49 -26.59
C GLN A 455 13.47 14.97 -26.62
N ILE A 456 13.23 14.31 -25.49
CA ILE A 456 13.22 12.84 -25.41
C ILE A 456 11.82 12.21 -25.59
N GLU A 457 10.87 12.97 -26.16
CA GLU A 457 9.48 12.57 -26.42
C GLU A 457 8.65 12.25 -25.16
N ILE A 458 9.06 12.76 -23.99
CA ILE A 458 8.30 12.69 -22.74
C ILE A 458 7.74 14.09 -22.43
N HIS A 459 6.49 14.34 -22.82
CA HIS A 459 5.90 15.67 -22.71
C HIS A 459 5.48 16.03 -21.28
N PRO A 460 6.06 17.08 -20.66
CA PRO A 460 5.65 17.54 -19.33
C PRO A 460 4.23 18.09 -19.32
N LEU A 461 3.41 17.65 -18.35
CA LEU A 461 2.08 18.18 -18.12
C LEU A 461 2.11 19.30 -17.08
N HIS A 462 1.76 20.51 -17.51
CA HIS A 462 1.61 21.67 -16.64
C HIS A 462 0.27 21.64 -15.92
N ILE A 463 0.31 21.83 -14.59
CA ILE A 463 -0.84 21.78 -13.69
C ILE A 463 -0.94 23.11 -12.95
N ASP A 464 -1.94 23.90 -13.30
CA ASP A 464 -2.33 25.12 -12.59
C ASP A 464 -3.62 24.85 -11.79
N ASP A 465 -3.47 24.25 -10.61
CA ASP A 465 -4.56 24.01 -9.65
C ASP A 465 -4.18 24.60 -8.28
N PRO A 466 -4.61 25.84 -7.98
CA PRO A 466 -4.30 26.51 -6.72
C PRO A 466 -5.01 25.89 -5.51
N GLU A 467 -6.10 25.13 -5.70
CA GLU A 467 -6.92 24.58 -4.61
C GLU A 467 -6.52 23.16 -4.20
N TYR A 468 -5.63 22.49 -4.96
CA TYR A 468 -5.14 21.13 -4.67
C TYR A 468 -6.25 20.07 -4.58
N THR A 469 -7.44 20.37 -5.09
CA THR A 469 -8.65 19.56 -4.91
C THR A 469 -8.73 18.43 -5.93
N ASP A 470 -8.28 18.65 -7.17
CA ASP A 470 -8.44 17.68 -8.25
C ASP A 470 -7.12 17.21 -8.89
N ILE A 471 -5.96 17.74 -8.49
CA ILE A 471 -4.63 17.31 -8.98
C ILE A 471 -4.46 15.79 -8.93
N MET A 472 -4.84 15.14 -7.82
CA MET A 472 -4.73 13.69 -7.68
C MET A 472 -5.59 12.95 -8.71
N LYS A 473 -6.82 13.43 -8.98
CA LYS A 473 -7.70 12.81 -9.98
C LYS A 473 -7.17 13.00 -11.40
N MET A 474 -6.56 14.15 -11.67
CA MET A 474 -5.97 14.42 -12.98
C MET A 474 -4.76 13.52 -13.23
N ILE A 475 -3.85 13.41 -12.25
CA ILE A 475 -2.69 12.52 -12.35
C ILE A 475 -3.14 11.08 -12.47
N THR A 476 -4.13 10.62 -11.68
CA THR A 476 -4.61 9.23 -11.78
C THR A 476 -5.33 8.93 -13.08
N ARG A 477 -5.99 9.91 -13.69
CA ARG A 477 -6.57 9.76 -15.03
C ARG A 477 -5.49 9.59 -16.12
N VAL A 478 -4.34 10.27 -15.98
CA VAL A 478 -3.24 10.21 -16.95
C VAL A 478 -2.41 8.94 -16.77
N VAL A 479 -2.03 8.63 -15.53
CA VAL A 479 -1.17 7.48 -15.18
C VAL A 479 -1.93 6.15 -15.25
N GLY A 480 -3.23 6.17 -14.95
CA GLY A 480 -4.07 4.97 -14.92
C GLY A 480 -4.12 4.29 -13.56
N PRO A 481 -4.68 3.07 -13.47
CA PRO A 481 -4.78 2.34 -12.21
C PRO A 481 -3.40 1.88 -11.71
N PRO A 482 -3.25 1.61 -10.39
CA PRO A 482 -2.02 1.02 -9.85
C PRO A 482 -1.67 -0.31 -10.50
N LYS A 483 -0.40 -0.44 -10.88
CA LYS A 483 0.20 -1.62 -11.55
C LYS A 483 1.14 -2.39 -10.63
N ASN A 484 0.78 -2.44 -9.35
CA ASN A 484 1.52 -3.13 -8.30
C ASN A 484 0.53 -3.98 -7.48
N TYR A 485 1.01 -4.86 -6.60
CA TYR A 485 0.11 -5.60 -5.71
C TYR A 485 -0.80 -4.64 -4.95
N GLY A 486 -2.10 -4.92 -4.94
CA GLY A 486 -3.06 -4.21 -4.11
C GLY A 486 -2.75 -4.36 -2.62
N LEU A 487 -3.46 -3.61 -1.78
CA LEU A 487 -3.37 -3.69 -0.32
C LEU A 487 -3.52 -5.15 0.14
N SER A 488 -2.63 -5.60 1.03
CA SER A 488 -2.85 -6.87 1.71
C SER A 488 -4.15 -6.78 2.51
N PRO A 489 -4.84 -7.90 2.78
CA PRO A 489 -6.04 -7.88 3.61
C PRO A 489 -5.82 -7.21 4.97
N GLU A 490 -4.64 -7.40 5.55
CA GLU A 490 -4.25 -6.83 6.84
C GLU A 490 -4.00 -5.32 6.74
N GLU A 491 -3.30 -4.85 5.69
CA GLU A 491 -3.10 -3.43 5.43
C GLU A 491 -4.42 -2.71 5.10
N GLN A 492 -5.33 -3.40 4.42
CA GLN A 492 -6.67 -2.91 4.13
C GLN A 492 -7.47 -2.74 5.42
N GLU A 493 -7.46 -3.75 6.30
CA GLU A 493 -8.08 -3.67 7.62
C GLU A 493 -7.47 -2.57 8.49
N GLU A 494 -6.14 -2.42 8.51
CA GLU A 494 -5.46 -1.36 9.27
C GLU A 494 -5.81 0.03 8.73
N GLN A 495 -5.86 0.22 7.41
CA GLN A 495 -6.30 1.47 6.82
C GLN A 495 -7.76 1.79 7.16
N ASP A 496 -8.63 0.79 7.14
CA ASP A 496 -10.04 0.96 7.45
C ASP A 496 -10.23 1.28 8.94
N GLN A 497 -9.44 0.66 9.82
CA GLN A 497 -9.38 1.00 11.25
C GLN A 497 -8.90 2.45 11.46
N LYS A 498 -7.82 2.86 10.79
CA LYS A 498 -7.27 4.21 10.89
C LYS A 498 -8.25 5.27 10.39
N LYS A 499 -8.92 5.01 9.26
CA LYS A 499 -9.97 5.90 8.71
C LYS A 499 -11.16 6.01 9.65
N GLU A 500 -11.58 4.91 10.28
CA GLU A 500 -12.68 4.96 11.25
C GLU A 500 -12.27 5.68 12.53
N GLU A 501 -11.02 5.53 12.99
CA GLU A 501 -10.48 6.28 14.11
C GLU A 501 -10.41 7.79 13.81
N GLU A 502 -9.91 8.19 12.64
CA GLU A 502 -9.92 9.58 12.20
C GLU A 502 -11.37 10.14 12.12
N ARG A 503 -12.31 9.36 11.56
CA ARG A 503 -13.75 9.72 11.55
C ARG A 503 -14.31 9.88 12.96
N ARG A 504 -13.89 9.04 13.91
CA ARG A 504 -14.31 9.09 15.31
C ARG A 504 -13.76 10.31 16.02
N GLN A 505 -12.47 10.61 15.83
CA GLN A 505 -11.82 11.80 16.39
C GLN A 505 -12.45 13.08 15.85
N LYS A 506 -12.70 13.15 14.53
CA LYS A 506 -13.35 14.31 13.91
C LYS A 506 -14.78 14.52 14.45
N ARG A 507 -15.58 13.45 14.56
CA ARG A 507 -16.93 13.53 15.16
C ARG A 507 -16.90 13.96 16.63
N SER A 508 -15.91 13.51 17.40
CA SER A 508 -15.72 13.92 18.79
C SER A 508 -15.35 15.40 18.91
N ALA A 509 -14.43 15.88 18.07
CA ALA A 509 -14.02 17.28 18.02
C ALA A 509 -15.19 18.20 17.64
N GLU A 510 -15.95 17.85 16.60
CA GLU A 510 -17.14 18.59 16.18
C GLU A 510 -18.23 18.61 17.28
N ALA A 511 -18.42 17.49 18.00
CA ALA A 511 -19.36 17.42 19.12
C ALA A 511 -18.91 18.28 20.31
N ALA A 512 -17.61 18.30 20.63
CA ALA A 512 -17.03 19.13 21.68
C ALA A 512 -17.16 20.63 21.34
N GLU A 513 -16.86 21.00 20.09
CA GLU A 513 -17.03 22.38 19.61
C GLU A 513 -18.50 22.80 19.66
N ARG A 514 -19.42 21.94 19.23
CA ARG A 514 -20.86 22.21 19.31
C ARG A 514 -21.34 22.34 20.75
N LYS A 515 -20.81 21.52 21.67
CA LYS A 515 -21.11 21.62 23.11
C LYS A 515 -20.65 22.95 23.69
N LEU A 516 -19.41 23.36 23.40
CA LEU A 516 -18.86 24.65 23.81
C LEU A 516 -19.69 25.83 23.27
N ARG A 517 -20.07 25.79 21.99
CA ARG A 517 -20.96 26.81 21.39
C ARG A 517 -22.33 26.86 22.09
N ASN A 518 -22.94 25.70 22.36
CA ASN A 518 -24.22 25.64 23.05
C ASN A 518 -24.12 26.14 24.50
N GLU A 519 -23.06 25.78 25.23
CA GLU A 519 -22.81 26.25 26.59
C GLU A 519 -22.59 27.77 26.62
N ALA A 520 -21.88 28.34 25.64
CA ALA A 520 -21.71 29.78 25.50
C ALA A 520 -23.03 30.51 25.24
N VAL A 521 -23.87 29.99 24.34
CA VAL A 521 -25.20 30.56 24.07
C VAL A 521 -26.10 30.50 25.30
N LEU A 522 -26.10 29.38 26.04
CA LEU A 522 -26.87 29.24 27.28
C LEU A 522 -26.39 30.20 28.36
N ALA A 523 -25.08 30.40 28.49
CA ALA A 523 -24.51 31.35 29.44
C ALA A 523 -24.89 32.80 29.09
N GLU A 524 -24.90 33.15 27.80
CA GLU A 524 -25.35 34.47 27.34
C GLU A 524 -26.84 34.70 27.63
N MET A 525 -27.70 33.71 27.35
CA MET A 525 -29.13 33.77 27.67
C MET A 525 -29.38 33.90 29.18
N ALA A 526 -28.61 33.18 30.01
CA ALA A 526 -28.72 33.27 31.47
C ALA A 526 -28.32 34.66 31.98
N ALA A 527 -27.23 35.24 31.47
CA ALA A 527 -26.81 36.59 31.83
C ALA A 527 -27.86 37.65 31.44
N GLN A 528 -28.44 37.54 30.24
CA GLN A 528 -29.53 38.43 29.81
C GLN A 528 -30.77 38.30 30.71
N TYR A 529 -31.11 37.08 31.13
CA TYR A 529 -32.24 36.84 32.03
C TYR A 529 -32.01 37.41 33.43
N GLU A 530 -30.81 37.28 33.99
CA GLU A 530 -30.45 37.89 35.28
C GLU A 530 -30.52 39.41 35.25
N ASP A 531 -30.03 40.04 34.18
CA ASP A 531 -30.11 41.49 34.01
C ASP A 531 -31.57 41.96 33.83
N TRP A 532 -32.38 41.20 33.09
CA TRP A 532 -33.82 41.47 32.98
C TRP A 532 -34.52 41.37 34.34
N GLN A 533 -34.19 40.37 35.17
CA GLN A 533 -34.75 40.22 36.52
C GLN A 533 -34.37 41.41 37.43
N LYS A 534 -33.11 41.87 37.37
CA LYS A 534 -32.68 43.06 38.12
C LYS A 534 -33.47 44.29 37.70
N ASN A 535 -33.57 44.54 36.40
CA ASN A 535 -34.33 45.67 35.86
C ASN A 535 -35.82 45.61 36.27
N LEU A 536 -36.43 44.43 36.21
CA LEU A 536 -37.82 44.24 36.64
C LEU A 536 -37.99 44.55 38.13
N SER A 537 -37.05 44.13 38.97
CA SER A 537 -37.07 44.42 40.40
C SER A 537 -36.92 45.91 40.70
N GLU A 538 -36.08 46.62 39.94
CA GLU A 538 -35.94 48.08 40.06
C GLU A 538 -37.20 48.82 39.63
N VAL A 539 -37.82 48.42 38.50
CA VAL A 539 -39.09 48.99 38.04
C VAL A 539 -40.18 48.79 39.08
N THR A 540 -40.31 47.56 39.61
CA THR A 540 -41.31 47.25 40.65
C THR A 540 -41.09 48.11 41.91
N ARG A 541 -39.83 48.33 42.31
CA ARG A 541 -39.49 49.22 43.43
C ARG A 541 -39.90 50.66 43.12
N GLN A 542 -39.56 51.18 41.95
CA GLN A 542 -39.92 52.54 41.53
C GLN A 542 -41.44 52.74 41.48
N GLU A 543 -42.19 51.76 40.96
CA GLU A 543 -43.65 51.77 40.97
C GLU A 543 -44.21 51.81 42.40
N SER A 544 -43.66 51.01 43.32
CA SER A 544 -44.09 51.01 44.72
C SER A 544 -43.84 52.36 45.41
N GLU A 545 -42.68 52.98 45.18
CA GLU A 545 -42.35 54.30 45.71
C GLU A 545 -43.27 55.38 45.14
N GLN A 546 -43.57 55.30 43.84
CA GLN A 546 -44.49 56.24 43.19
C GLN A 546 -45.93 56.07 43.74
N LEU A 547 -46.38 54.84 43.95
CA LEU A 547 -47.67 54.55 44.56
C LEU A 547 -47.75 55.06 46.01
N GLU A 548 -46.69 54.90 46.81
CA GLU A 548 -46.62 55.47 48.16
C GLU A 548 -46.72 57.00 48.13
N VAL A 549 -46.02 57.65 47.20
CA VAL A 549 -46.08 59.11 47.03
C VAL A 549 -47.48 59.57 46.61
N GLN A 550 -48.14 58.85 45.69
CA GLN A 550 -49.51 59.15 45.29
C GLN A 550 -50.52 58.89 46.43
N ALA A 551 -50.23 57.94 47.32
CA ALA A 551 -51.06 57.65 48.48
C ALA A 551 -50.89 58.65 49.63
N LEU A 552 -49.79 59.44 49.67
CA LEU A 552 -49.52 60.41 50.75
C LEU A 552 -50.65 61.43 50.98
N PRO A 553 -51.22 62.12 49.98
CA PRO A 553 -52.31 63.07 50.19
C PRO A 553 -53.55 62.41 50.80
N LEU A 554 -53.92 61.21 50.32
CA LEU A 554 -55.06 60.46 50.83
C LEU A 554 -54.79 59.98 52.28
N ARG A 555 -53.60 59.44 52.54
CA ARG A 555 -53.18 59.00 53.88
C ARG A 555 -53.16 60.17 54.87
N ASN A 556 -52.65 61.33 54.45
CA ASN A 556 -52.64 62.56 55.27
C ASN A 556 -54.07 63.06 55.52
N TYR A 557 -54.95 63.01 54.52
CA TYR A 557 -56.37 63.35 54.69
C TYR A 557 -57.05 62.42 55.69
N LEU A 558 -56.88 61.10 55.54
CA LEU A 558 -57.42 60.10 56.46
C LEU A 558 -56.86 60.32 57.87
N MET A 559 -55.55 60.50 58.03
CA MET A 559 -54.91 60.74 59.33
C MET A 559 -55.35 62.04 60.01
N LYS A 560 -55.64 63.11 59.24
CA LYS A 560 -56.01 64.41 59.80
C LYS A 560 -57.50 64.53 60.10
N TYR A 561 -58.37 64.01 59.24
CA TYR A 561 -59.81 64.25 59.32
C TYR A 561 -60.62 63.00 59.72
N VAL A 562 -60.15 61.80 59.39
CA VAL A 562 -60.91 60.56 59.65
C VAL A 562 -60.41 59.87 60.92
N MET A 563 -59.10 59.76 61.10
CA MET A 563 -58.49 59.00 62.20
C MET A 563 -58.81 59.57 63.58
N PRO A 564 -58.76 60.88 63.88
CA PRO A 564 -59.07 61.37 65.23
C PRO A 564 -60.48 60.99 65.67
N SER A 565 -61.47 61.17 64.79
CA SER A 565 -62.85 60.79 65.06
C SER A 565 -63.08 59.27 65.04
N LEU A 566 -62.29 58.51 64.27
CA LEU A 566 -62.37 57.03 64.30
C LEU A 566 -61.76 56.49 65.58
N THR A 567 -60.60 56.99 66.00
CA THR A 567 -59.93 56.64 67.24
C THR A 567 -60.80 56.97 68.45
N GLU A 568 -61.47 58.13 68.48
CA GLU A 568 -62.43 58.45 69.54
C GLU A 568 -63.62 57.48 69.55
N ALA A 569 -64.16 57.13 68.38
CA ALA A 569 -65.24 56.16 68.27
C ALA A 569 -64.79 54.75 68.69
N MET A 570 -63.55 54.34 68.35
CA MET A 570 -62.94 53.06 68.73
C MET A 570 -62.66 52.99 70.23
N VAL A 571 -62.18 54.06 70.85
CA VAL A 571 -62.02 54.13 72.32
C VAL A 571 -63.38 53.95 73.01
N LYS A 572 -64.41 54.68 72.57
CA LYS A 572 -65.78 54.52 73.12
C LYS A 572 -66.37 53.13 72.86
N CYS A 573 -66.09 52.53 71.71
CA CYS A 573 -66.47 51.15 71.41
C CYS A 573 -65.79 50.16 72.37
N SER A 574 -64.51 50.39 72.70
CA SER A 574 -63.76 49.55 73.63
C SER A 574 -64.25 49.67 75.09
N GLU A 575 -64.79 50.82 75.47
CA GLU A 575 -65.40 51.07 76.79
C GLU A 575 -66.77 50.39 76.92
N ILE A 576 -67.60 50.47 75.86
CA ILE A 576 -68.99 49.98 75.87
C ILE A 576 -69.05 48.47 75.57
N LYS A 577 -68.06 47.92 74.85
CA LYS A 577 -68.00 46.52 74.38
C LYS A 577 -69.34 46.02 73.79
N PRO A 578 -69.84 46.66 72.72
CA PRO A 578 -71.05 46.20 72.03
C PRO A 578 -70.83 44.83 71.37
N GLU A 579 -71.91 44.06 71.17
CA GLU A 579 -71.85 42.73 70.55
C GLU A 579 -71.30 42.73 69.11
N ASP A 580 -71.56 43.81 68.34
CA ASP A 580 -70.93 44.05 67.04
C ASP A 580 -70.15 45.38 67.04
N PRO A 581 -68.81 45.33 67.12
CA PRO A 581 -67.96 46.52 67.13
C PRO A 581 -67.97 47.30 65.82
N VAL A 582 -68.18 46.63 64.68
CA VAL A 582 -68.08 47.26 63.36
C VAL A 582 -69.31 48.12 63.10
N ASP A 583 -70.49 47.57 63.39
CA ASP A 583 -71.76 48.27 63.19
C ASP A 583 -71.89 49.50 64.13
N PHE A 584 -71.40 49.37 65.37
CA PHE A 584 -71.34 50.47 66.34
C PHE A 584 -70.50 51.67 65.86
N LEU A 585 -69.37 51.42 65.19
CA LEU A 585 -68.48 52.47 64.68
C LEU A 585 -69.06 53.21 63.48
N VAL A 586 -69.90 52.56 62.68
CA VAL A 586 -70.57 53.15 61.50
C VAL A 586 -71.68 54.12 61.93
N PHE A 587 -72.50 53.76 62.92
CA PHE A 587 -73.66 54.58 63.35
C PHE A 587 -73.29 55.92 63.99
N LYS A 588 -72.12 56.05 64.63
CA LYS A 588 -71.77 57.27 65.38
C LYS A 588 -71.21 58.41 64.54
N LYS A 589 -70.90 58.16 63.26
CA LYS A 589 -70.08 59.05 62.42
C LYS A 589 -70.82 59.67 61.23
N ASN A 590 -72.15 59.71 61.25
CA ASN A 590 -72.94 60.28 60.15
C ASN A 590 -73.72 61.55 60.56
N PRO A 591 -73.10 62.74 60.70
CA PRO A 591 -73.83 63.99 60.94
C PRO A 591 -74.50 64.56 59.68
N PHE A 592 -74.40 63.91 58.52
CA PHE A 592 -74.87 64.44 57.23
C PHE A 592 -76.11 63.73 56.64
N GLN A 593 -76.84 62.96 57.44
CA GLN A 593 -78.13 62.37 57.02
C GLN A 593 -79.28 62.61 58.02
N GLN A 594 -79.32 63.79 58.64
CA GLN A 594 -80.55 64.34 59.20
C GLN A 594 -80.79 65.74 58.64
N ASN A 595 -81.01 65.81 57.32
CA ASN A 595 -81.77 66.88 56.66
C ASN A 595 -81.95 66.52 55.17
N TYR A 596 -82.75 65.49 54.91
CA TYR A 596 -83.70 65.41 53.81
C TYR A 596 -84.71 64.32 54.21
N LEU A 597 -85.82 64.77 54.81
CA LEU A 597 -86.97 63.98 55.27
C LEU A 597 -87.90 63.68 54.09
N CYS A 598 -88.21 62.40 53.85
CA CYS A 598 -89.50 61.81 53.45
C CYS A 598 -89.29 60.34 53.07
#